data_AF-J6H172-F1
#
_entry.id   AF-J6H172-F1
#
_cell.length_a   1.000
_cell.length_b   1.000
_cell.length_c   1.000
_cell.angle_alpha   90.00
_cell.angle_beta   90.00
_cell.angle_gamma   90.00
#
_symmetry.space_group_name_H-M   'P 1'
#
loop_
_entity.id
_entity.type
_entity.pdbx_description
1 polymer ?
#
loop_
_entity_poly.entity_id
_entity_poly.type
_entity_poly.pdbx_seq_one_letter_code
_entity_poly.pdbx_strand_id
1 'polypeptide(L)'
;MNGFCFASKVLRGAGVSSVSSARLMNAFAHMLYGGIALFLSGRYPPNLKLTRQVMARIMTKTGDKGTTGIFGGERVPKDDPRIEANGAMDELNAHLGLIRAHIPTEDPRHRFFGEVQMRIMQAMSLIATRSERREENPNHFDLQWVEELEAETARLMADIPENGFFILPGGTILSAEMQLARTVARRAERRLWTLERLDPLPEGLIPWVNRMSDWLFVSAKWEMHQQGWPEDRWQAFSYKRKKKQPAPAE
;
A
#
# COMPACT_ATOMS: atom_id res chain seq x y z
N MET A 1 5.56 50.84 7.26
CA MET A 1 6.87 50.41 7.79
C MET A 1 7.28 49.15 7.04
N ASN A 2 8.27 49.28 6.15
CA ASN A 2 8.55 48.28 5.11
C ASN A 2 9.14 46.98 5.70
N GLY A 3 8.61 45.84 5.27
CA GLY A 3 9.00 44.48 5.71
C GLY A 3 10.48 44.13 5.49
N PHE A 4 11.21 44.94 4.72
CA PHE A 4 12.67 44.89 4.59
C PHE A 4 13.42 45.12 5.91
N CYS A 5 12.86 45.92 6.82
CA CYS A 5 13.52 46.31 8.07
C CYS A 5 13.48 45.19 9.14
N PHE A 6 12.49 44.30 9.09
CA PHE A 6 12.36 43.18 10.03
C PHE A 6 13.29 42.01 9.67
N ALA A 7 13.37 41.68 8.39
CA ALA A 7 14.28 40.63 7.88
C ALA A 7 15.75 40.95 8.14
N SER A 8 16.15 42.23 8.03
CA SER A 8 17.53 42.67 8.31
C SER A 8 17.95 42.49 9.78
N LYS A 9 17.01 42.60 10.72
CA LYS A 9 17.27 42.50 12.16
C LYS A 9 17.47 41.05 12.63
N VAL A 10 16.72 40.12 12.05
CA VAL A 10 16.84 38.67 12.35
C VAL A 10 18.16 38.10 11.80
N LEU A 11 18.59 38.54 10.62
CA LEU A 11 19.79 38.03 9.95
C LEU A 11 21.10 38.45 10.64
N ARG A 12 21.16 39.64 11.26
CA ARG A 12 22.35 40.07 12.03
C ARG A 12 22.56 39.29 13.32
N GLY A 13 21.49 38.69 13.87
CA GLY A 13 21.57 37.83 15.05
C GLY A 13 22.09 36.41 14.77
N ALA A 14 22.10 35.97 13.51
CA ALA A 14 22.41 34.59 13.11
C ALA A 14 23.79 34.43 12.42
N GLY A 15 24.63 35.47 12.37
CA GLY A 15 26.04 35.37 11.95
C GLY A 15 26.29 35.06 10.45
N VAL A 16 25.32 35.23 9.57
CA VAL A 16 25.45 34.89 8.14
C VAL A 16 26.06 36.06 7.35
N SER A 17 27.26 35.88 6.80
CA SER A 17 28.09 36.97 6.25
C SER A 17 28.45 36.89 4.76
N SER A 18 27.78 36.06 3.93
CA SER A 18 28.15 36.00 2.50
C SER A 18 26.99 35.87 1.49
N VAL A 19 27.25 36.48 0.33
CA VAL A 19 26.34 36.89 -0.76
C VAL A 19 25.73 35.71 -1.56
N SER A 20 26.10 34.46 -1.26
CA SER A 20 25.54 33.27 -1.93
C SER A 20 24.10 32.92 -1.50
N SER A 21 23.69 33.35 -0.31
CA SER A 21 22.37 33.07 0.28
C SER A 21 21.22 33.92 -0.30
N ALA A 22 21.52 35.04 -0.95
CA ALA A 22 20.52 35.98 -1.47
C ALA A 22 19.71 35.42 -2.67
N ARG A 23 20.31 34.57 -3.51
CA ARG A 23 19.61 33.94 -4.66
C ARG A 23 18.64 32.85 -4.23
N LEU A 24 19.00 32.06 -3.21
CA LEU A 24 18.14 31.03 -2.61
C LEU A 24 16.97 31.65 -1.83
N MET A 25 17.21 32.76 -1.11
CA MET A 25 16.14 33.50 -0.43
C MET A 25 15.16 34.15 -1.40
N ASN A 26 15.62 34.63 -2.57
CA ASN A 26 14.72 35.20 -3.59
C ASN A 26 13.85 34.11 -4.24
N ALA A 27 14.42 32.92 -4.48
CA ALA A 27 13.65 31.77 -4.99
C ALA A 27 12.59 31.26 -3.99
N PHE A 28 12.92 31.21 -2.69
CA PHE A 28 11.97 30.83 -1.65
C PHE A 28 10.88 31.90 -1.41
N ALA A 29 11.25 33.19 -1.46
CA ALA A 29 10.28 34.28 -1.38
C ALA A 29 9.32 34.29 -2.58
N HIS A 30 9.81 34.04 -3.81
CA HIS A 30 8.94 33.92 -4.98
C HIS A 30 8.00 32.71 -4.92
N MET A 31 8.41 31.60 -4.29
CA MET A 31 7.58 30.40 -4.18
C MET A 31 6.48 30.54 -3.10
N LEU A 32 6.80 31.14 -1.95
CA LEU A 32 5.83 31.38 -0.87
C LEU A 32 4.91 32.59 -1.16
N TYR A 33 5.43 33.68 -1.73
CA TYR A 33 4.61 34.86 -2.05
C TYR A 33 3.91 34.77 -3.41
N GLY A 34 4.43 34.00 -4.37
CA GLY A 34 3.77 33.80 -5.67
C GLY A 34 2.43 33.08 -5.55
N GLY A 35 2.37 32.02 -4.74
CA GLY A 35 1.13 31.27 -4.50
C GLY A 35 0.07 32.06 -3.73
N ILE A 36 0.51 32.82 -2.71
CA ILE A 36 -0.39 33.63 -1.87
C ILE A 36 -0.87 34.88 -2.63
N ALA A 37 -0.03 35.52 -3.45
CA ALA A 37 -0.43 36.66 -4.28
C ALA A 37 -1.44 36.24 -5.38
N LEU A 38 -1.32 35.04 -5.94
CA LEU A 38 -2.33 34.47 -6.86
C LEU A 38 -3.65 34.17 -6.16
N PHE A 39 -3.60 33.66 -4.91
CA PHE A 39 -4.79 33.37 -4.11
C PHE A 39 -5.53 34.64 -3.67
N LEU A 40 -4.80 35.69 -3.27
CA LEU A 40 -5.37 36.96 -2.81
C LEU A 40 -5.79 37.91 -3.95
N SER A 41 -5.24 37.75 -5.16
CA SER A 41 -5.61 38.58 -6.32
C SER A 41 -6.83 38.08 -7.09
N GLY A 42 -7.40 36.93 -6.73
CA GLY A 42 -8.52 36.30 -7.45
C GLY A 42 -8.19 35.88 -8.89
N ARG A 43 -6.91 35.96 -9.30
CA ARG A 43 -6.45 35.63 -10.64
C ARG A 43 -5.91 34.20 -10.70
N TYR A 44 -6.75 33.22 -10.36
CA TYR A 44 -6.53 31.88 -10.93
C TYR A 44 -6.68 32.00 -12.46
N PRO A 45 -5.77 31.44 -13.28
CA PRO A 45 -6.03 31.37 -14.71
C PRO A 45 -7.33 30.57 -14.90
N PRO A 46 -8.38 31.14 -15.53
CA PRO A 46 -9.65 30.46 -15.69
C PRO A 46 -9.55 29.48 -16.85
N ASN A 47 -8.70 28.47 -16.75
CA ASN A 47 -8.75 27.34 -17.67
C ASN A 47 -9.80 26.33 -17.19
N LEU A 48 -11.04 26.81 -17.08
CA LEU A 48 -12.24 26.01 -16.78
C LEU A 48 -12.47 24.89 -17.82
N LYS A 49 -11.89 25.02 -19.01
CA LYS A 49 -11.89 23.98 -20.05
C LYS A 49 -10.99 22.80 -19.69
N LEU A 50 -9.81 23.06 -19.10
CA LEU A 50 -8.88 22.00 -18.67
C LEU A 50 -9.47 21.24 -17.49
N THR A 51 -10.12 21.93 -16.54
CA THR A 51 -10.82 21.27 -15.43
C THR A 51 -12.03 20.48 -15.92
N ARG A 52 -12.84 20.99 -16.86
CA ARG A 52 -13.99 20.25 -17.41
C ARG A 52 -13.57 19.01 -18.19
N GLN A 53 -12.46 19.07 -18.94
CA GLN A 53 -11.92 17.93 -19.69
C GLN A 53 -11.31 16.86 -18.78
N VAL A 54 -10.58 17.27 -17.74
CA VAL A 54 -10.07 16.36 -16.70
C VAL A 54 -11.23 15.73 -15.91
N MET A 55 -12.24 16.52 -15.55
CA MET A 55 -13.44 16.03 -14.88
C MET A 55 -14.22 15.06 -15.76
N ALA A 56 -14.35 15.32 -17.07
CA ALA A 56 -15.00 14.40 -18.01
C ALA A 56 -14.22 13.09 -18.20
N ARG A 57 -12.88 13.13 -18.07
CA ARG A 57 -12.02 11.93 -18.10
C ARG A 57 -12.15 11.09 -16.84
N ILE A 58 -12.26 11.71 -15.68
CA ILE A 58 -12.35 11.01 -14.39
C ILE A 58 -13.80 10.56 -14.13
N MET A 59 -14.78 11.44 -14.30
CA MET A 59 -16.20 11.19 -14.08
C MET A 59 -16.93 10.99 -15.41
N THR A 60 -16.75 9.82 -16.01
CA THR A 60 -17.36 9.51 -17.32
C THR A 60 -18.88 9.28 -17.24
N LYS A 61 -19.42 9.02 -16.04
CA LYS A 61 -20.83 8.65 -15.76
C LYS A 61 -21.32 7.37 -16.46
N THR A 62 -20.44 6.68 -17.20
CA THR A 62 -20.80 5.45 -17.91
C THR A 62 -21.20 4.32 -16.96
N GLY A 63 -20.79 4.40 -15.69
CA GLY A 63 -21.12 3.42 -14.65
C GLY A 63 -22.37 3.72 -13.82
N ASP A 64 -23.11 4.79 -14.11
CA ASP A 64 -24.26 5.22 -13.30
C ASP A 64 -25.44 4.23 -13.37
N LYS A 65 -25.51 3.43 -14.44
CA LYS A 65 -26.50 2.37 -14.61
C LYS A 65 -26.10 1.04 -13.96
N GLY A 66 -25.13 1.04 -13.05
CA GLY A 66 -24.72 -0.15 -12.30
C GLY A 66 -23.82 -1.14 -13.04
N THR A 67 -23.28 -0.77 -14.22
CA THR A 67 -22.31 -1.59 -14.96
C THR A 67 -20.93 -0.93 -15.00
N THR A 68 -19.88 -1.69 -15.28
CA THR A 68 -18.53 -1.18 -15.50
C THR A 68 -17.83 -1.95 -16.62
N GLY A 69 -16.84 -1.34 -17.24
CA GLY A 69 -16.02 -2.00 -18.26
C GLY A 69 -14.91 -2.85 -17.62
N ILE A 70 -14.61 -3.99 -18.23
CA ILE A 70 -13.42 -4.79 -17.93
C ILE A 70 -12.48 -4.81 -19.14
N PHE A 71 -11.33 -5.48 -19.02
CA PHE A 71 -10.38 -5.59 -20.11
C PHE A 71 -11.06 -6.20 -21.36
N GLY A 72 -10.74 -5.67 -22.54
CA GLY A 72 -11.32 -6.14 -23.80
C GLY A 72 -12.66 -5.51 -24.19
N GLY A 73 -13.16 -4.54 -23.42
CA GLY A 73 -14.32 -3.71 -23.76
C GLY A 73 -15.69 -4.26 -23.33
N GLU A 74 -15.71 -5.47 -22.76
CA GLU A 74 -16.91 -6.07 -22.16
C GLU A 74 -17.40 -5.21 -20.99
N ARG A 75 -18.72 -5.13 -20.80
CA ARG A 75 -19.34 -4.49 -19.64
C ARG A 75 -20.06 -5.51 -18.77
N VAL A 76 -19.75 -5.48 -17.48
CA VAL A 76 -20.34 -6.37 -16.46
C VAL A 76 -21.08 -5.55 -15.39
N PRO A 77 -22.04 -6.13 -14.66
CA PRO A 77 -22.58 -5.53 -13.44
C PRO A 77 -21.48 -5.18 -12.43
N LYS A 78 -21.65 -4.11 -11.64
CA LYS A 78 -20.66 -3.68 -10.64
C LYS A 78 -20.51 -4.65 -9.46
N ASP A 79 -21.48 -5.54 -9.27
CA ASP A 79 -21.48 -6.62 -8.28
C ASP A 79 -21.00 -7.96 -8.88
N ASP A 80 -20.48 -7.97 -10.11
CA ASP A 80 -19.83 -9.14 -10.70
C ASP A 80 -18.66 -9.62 -9.79
N PRO A 81 -18.51 -10.93 -9.55
CA PRO A 81 -17.44 -11.47 -8.70
C PRO A 81 -16.02 -11.00 -9.07
N ARG A 82 -15.78 -10.70 -10.35
CA ARG A 82 -14.51 -10.14 -10.83
C ARG A 82 -14.28 -8.73 -10.32
N ILE A 83 -15.31 -7.90 -10.35
CA ILE A 83 -15.24 -6.51 -9.87
C ILE A 83 -15.06 -6.50 -8.36
N GLU A 84 -15.78 -7.36 -7.63
CA GLU A 84 -15.61 -7.51 -6.17
C GLU A 84 -14.21 -7.99 -5.81
N ALA A 85 -13.66 -8.99 -6.51
CA ALA A 85 -12.30 -9.46 -6.28
C ALA A 85 -11.25 -8.39 -6.58
N ASN A 86 -11.41 -7.66 -7.69
CA ASN A 86 -10.50 -6.59 -8.07
C ASN A 86 -10.58 -5.40 -7.10
N GLY A 87 -11.78 -5.04 -6.63
CA GLY A 87 -11.98 -4.01 -5.62
C GLY A 87 -11.36 -4.35 -4.27
N ALA A 88 -11.43 -5.62 -3.85
CA ALA A 88 -10.76 -6.07 -2.62
C ALA A 88 -9.23 -6.01 -2.72
N MET A 89 -8.66 -6.26 -3.92
CA MET A 89 -7.22 -6.07 -4.18
C MET A 89 -6.82 -4.59 -4.19
N ASP A 90 -7.66 -3.71 -4.74
CA ASP A 90 -7.43 -2.26 -4.71
C ASP A 90 -7.43 -1.72 -3.28
N GLU A 91 -8.37 -2.16 -2.46
CA GLU A 91 -8.45 -1.78 -1.04
C GLU A 91 -7.22 -2.26 -0.26
N LEU A 92 -6.74 -3.48 -0.53
CA LEU A 92 -5.47 -3.96 0.02
C LEU A 92 -4.31 -3.04 -0.39
N ASN A 93 -4.24 -2.67 -1.67
CA ASN A 93 -3.21 -1.79 -2.21
C ASN A 93 -3.20 -0.41 -1.53
N ALA A 94 -4.39 0.13 -1.25
CA ALA A 94 -4.55 1.39 -0.53
C ALA A 94 -4.04 1.29 0.91
N HIS A 95 -4.32 0.20 1.61
CA HIS A 95 -3.77 -0.04 2.95
C HIS A 95 -2.24 -0.17 2.95
N LEU A 96 -1.65 -0.85 1.95
CA LEU A 96 -0.20 -0.88 1.80
C LEU A 96 0.39 0.53 1.56
N GLY A 97 -0.36 1.40 0.88
CA GLY A 97 0.02 2.80 0.68
C GLY A 97 0.05 3.61 1.97
N LEU A 98 -0.93 3.40 2.86
CA LEU A 98 -0.93 4.02 4.19
C LEU A 98 0.26 3.55 5.03
N ILE A 99 0.48 2.23 5.11
CA ILE A 99 1.62 1.65 5.82
C ILE A 99 2.94 2.22 5.29
N ARG A 100 3.10 2.27 3.96
CA ARG A 100 4.30 2.80 3.31
C ARG A 100 4.53 4.28 3.62
N ALA A 101 3.47 5.08 3.76
CA ALA A 101 3.57 6.50 4.11
C ALA A 101 4.14 6.74 5.52
N HIS A 102 4.04 5.74 6.41
CA HIS A 102 4.61 5.77 7.75
C HIS A 102 6.07 5.27 7.82
N ILE A 103 6.61 4.73 6.71
CA ILE A 103 7.98 4.21 6.64
C ILE A 103 8.90 5.25 5.99
N PRO A 104 10.04 5.63 6.61
CA PRO A 104 11.02 6.54 6.02
C PRO A 104 11.48 6.10 4.63
N THR A 105 11.72 7.04 3.72
CA THR A 105 12.07 6.74 2.32
C THR A 105 13.40 5.99 2.15
N GLU A 106 14.28 6.11 3.13
CA GLU A 106 15.61 5.50 3.18
C GLU A 106 15.55 4.08 3.73
N ASP A 107 14.46 3.71 4.40
CA ASP A 107 14.24 2.36 4.91
C ASP A 107 13.97 1.42 3.72
N PRO A 108 14.72 0.31 3.56
CA PRO A 108 14.50 -0.66 2.48
C PRO A 108 13.06 -1.18 2.38
N ARG A 109 12.32 -1.23 3.51
CA ARG A 109 10.90 -1.63 3.53
C ARG A 109 10.04 -0.68 2.72
N HIS A 110 10.33 0.63 2.72
CA HIS A 110 9.56 1.60 1.93
C HIS A 110 9.54 1.22 0.45
N ARG A 111 10.71 0.83 -0.07
CA ARG A 111 10.86 0.35 -1.45
C ARG A 111 10.12 -0.97 -1.65
N PHE A 112 10.30 -1.95 -0.76
CA PHE A 112 9.67 -3.27 -0.87
C PHE A 112 8.13 -3.17 -0.89
N PHE A 113 7.53 -2.39 0.01
CA PHE A 113 6.09 -2.12 -0.02
C PHE A 113 5.66 -1.51 -1.36
N GLY A 114 6.44 -0.57 -1.91
CA GLY A 114 6.17 0.02 -3.22
C GLY A 114 6.22 -0.99 -4.38
N GLU A 115 7.18 -1.93 -4.35
CA GLU A 115 7.27 -3.02 -5.32
C GLU A 115 6.06 -3.96 -5.23
N VAL A 116 5.62 -4.31 -4.02
CA VAL A 116 4.38 -5.09 -3.80
C VAL A 116 3.15 -4.35 -4.32
N GLN A 117 3.00 -3.04 -4.06
CA GLN A 117 1.90 -2.23 -4.59
C GLN A 117 1.84 -2.25 -6.12
N MET A 118 3.00 -2.15 -6.78
CA MET A 118 3.08 -2.25 -8.25
C MET A 118 2.70 -3.64 -8.77
N ARG A 119 3.10 -4.70 -8.08
CA ARG A 119 2.68 -6.09 -8.41
C ARG A 119 1.18 -6.28 -8.20
N ILE A 120 0.57 -5.66 -7.18
CA ILE A 120 -0.89 -5.68 -7.01
C ILE A 120 -1.57 -5.03 -8.22
N MET A 121 -1.07 -3.89 -8.72
CA MET A 121 -1.61 -3.28 -9.93
C MET A 121 -1.55 -4.21 -11.16
N GLN A 122 -0.46 -4.96 -11.31
CA GLN A 122 -0.33 -5.95 -12.39
C GLN A 122 -1.31 -7.12 -12.18
N ALA A 123 -1.40 -7.67 -10.97
CA ALA A 123 -2.36 -8.71 -10.63
C ALA A 123 -3.81 -8.27 -10.86
N MET A 124 -4.15 -7.03 -10.50
CA MET A 124 -5.47 -6.44 -10.74
C MET A 124 -5.81 -6.34 -12.23
N SER A 125 -4.83 -5.99 -13.08
CA SER A 125 -4.99 -6.04 -14.53
C SER A 125 -5.36 -7.46 -15.00
N LEU A 126 -4.68 -8.48 -14.47
CA LEU A 126 -4.92 -9.88 -14.83
C LEU A 126 -6.27 -10.40 -14.32
N ILE A 127 -6.66 -10.00 -13.10
CA ILE A 127 -7.98 -10.30 -12.52
C ILE A 127 -9.08 -9.67 -13.38
N ALA A 128 -8.89 -8.44 -13.85
CA ALA A 128 -9.83 -7.76 -14.73
C ALA A 128 -9.95 -8.38 -16.13
N THR A 129 -9.02 -9.26 -16.54
CA THR A 129 -9.06 -9.95 -17.83
C THR A 129 -9.65 -11.35 -17.71
N ARG A 130 -10.68 -11.65 -18.54
CA ARG A 130 -11.25 -13.00 -18.71
C ARG A 130 -10.15 -14.01 -19.03
N SER A 131 -10.21 -15.22 -18.47
CA SER A 131 -9.18 -16.25 -18.71
C SER A 131 -8.93 -16.51 -20.20
N GLU A 132 -10.00 -16.58 -21.00
CA GLU A 132 -9.96 -16.81 -22.45
C GLU A 132 -9.25 -15.70 -23.25
N ARG A 133 -9.10 -14.49 -22.68
CA ARG A 133 -8.43 -13.33 -23.29
C ARG A 133 -7.14 -12.95 -22.58
N ARG A 134 -6.66 -13.79 -21.67
CA ARG A 134 -5.52 -13.45 -20.81
C ARG A 134 -4.22 -13.22 -21.59
N GLU A 135 -4.06 -13.90 -22.73
CA GLU A 135 -2.93 -13.72 -23.64
C GLU A 135 -2.88 -12.33 -24.29
N GLU A 136 -4.00 -11.60 -24.34
CA GLU A 136 -4.05 -10.22 -24.85
C GLU A 136 -3.55 -9.20 -23.81
N ASN A 137 -3.45 -9.59 -22.53
CA ASN A 137 -2.98 -8.70 -21.47
C ASN A 137 -1.43 -8.62 -21.51
N PRO A 138 -0.83 -7.42 -21.58
CA PRO A 138 0.64 -7.29 -21.62
C PRO A 138 1.33 -7.60 -20.29
N ASN A 139 0.58 -7.69 -19.18
CA ASN A 139 1.13 -8.09 -17.90
C ASN A 139 1.13 -9.61 -17.77
N HIS A 140 2.00 -10.14 -16.92
CA HIS A 140 2.04 -11.55 -16.56
C HIS A 140 2.21 -11.69 -15.05
N PHE A 141 1.72 -12.81 -14.50
CA PHE A 141 1.96 -13.16 -13.11
C PHE A 141 3.25 -13.96 -13.04
N ASP A 142 4.16 -13.55 -12.16
CA ASP A 142 5.42 -14.26 -11.94
C ASP A 142 5.37 -15.04 -10.63
N LEU A 143 5.66 -16.34 -10.69
CA LEU A 143 5.69 -17.21 -9.51
C LEU A 143 6.76 -16.78 -8.51
N GLN A 144 7.81 -16.07 -8.95
CA GLN A 144 8.84 -15.52 -8.06
C GLN A 144 8.26 -14.53 -7.04
N TRP A 145 7.12 -13.89 -7.31
CA TRP A 145 6.50 -12.99 -6.34
C TRP A 145 6.08 -13.72 -5.06
N VAL A 146 5.74 -15.01 -5.15
CA VAL A 146 5.45 -15.87 -4.00
C VAL A 146 6.73 -16.09 -3.20
N GLU A 147 7.80 -16.50 -3.88
CA GLU A 147 9.10 -16.81 -3.27
C GLU A 147 9.70 -15.58 -2.57
N GLU A 148 9.56 -14.39 -3.15
CA GLU A 148 10.03 -13.14 -2.55
C GLU A 148 9.30 -12.80 -1.25
N LEU A 149 7.98 -13.00 -1.19
CA LEU A 149 7.22 -12.79 0.05
C LEU A 149 7.61 -13.81 1.12
N GLU A 150 7.84 -15.06 0.74
CA GLU A 150 8.31 -16.11 1.65
C GLU A 150 9.70 -15.79 2.19
N ALA A 151 10.62 -15.35 1.33
CA ALA A 151 11.97 -14.95 1.71
C ALA A 151 11.97 -13.74 2.65
N GLU A 152 11.18 -12.70 2.37
CA GLU A 152 11.07 -11.53 3.25
C GLU A 152 10.42 -11.90 4.59
N THR A 153 9.41 -12.77 4.57
CA THR A 153 8.79 -13.29 5.80
C THR A 153 9.81 -14.03 6.65
N ALA A 154 10.60 -14.92 6.04
CA ALA A 154 11.65 -15.66 6.73
C ALA A 154 12.73 -14.73 7.32
N ARG A 155 13.13 -13.69 6.56
CA ARG A 155 14.09 -12.67 7.02
C ARG A 155 13.60 -11.96 8.27
N LEU A 156 12.35 -11.49 8.28
CA LEU A 156 11.76 -10.81 9.43
C LEU A 156 11.55 -11.75 10.62
N MET A 157 11.20 -13.02 10.36
CA MET A 157 11.04 -14.03 11.41
C MET A 157 12.35 -14.33 12.14
N ALA A 158 13.51 -14.26 11.47
CA ALA A 158 14.81 -14.51 12.09
C ALA A 158 15.16 -13.52 13.21
N ASP A 159 14.58 -12.32 13.17
CA ASP A 159 14.84 -11.24 14.12
C ASP A 159 13.85 -11.20 15.29
N ILE A 160 12.76 -11.99 15.26
CA ILE A 160 11.74 -11.97 16.32
C ILE A 160 11.76 -13.27 17.15
N PRO A 161 11.55 -13.19 18.47
CA PRO A 161 11.45 -14.38 19.30
C PRO A 161 10.22 -15.23 18.93
N GLU A 162 10.42 -16.55 18.94
CA GLU A 162 9.35 -17.51 18.69
C GLU A 162 8.37 -17.54 19.87
N ASN A 163 7.08 -17.31 19.57
CA ASN A 163 6.04 -17.19 20.57
C ASN A 163 4.90 -18.19 20.29
N GLY A 164 4.58 -19.03 21.27
CA GLY A 164 3.53 -20.05 21.18
C GLY A 164 2.15 -19.58 21.64
N PHE A 165 1.76 -18.33 21.37
CA PHE A 165 0.48 -17.75 21.80
C PHE A 165 -0.13 -16.83 20.73
N PHE A 166 -1.45 -16.65 20.78
CA PHE A 166 -2.12 -15.65 19.96
C PHE A 166 -1.84 -14.25 20.51
N ILE A 167 -1.53 -13.33 19.59
CA ILE A 167 -1.36 -11.91 19.87
C ILE A 167 -2.63 -11.14 19.49
N LEU A 168 -2.98 -10.14 20.28
CA LEU A 168 -4.03 -9.21 19.89
C LEU A 168 -3.54 -8.31 18.75
N PRO A 169 -4.33 -8.09 17.68
CA PRO A 169 -4.01 -7.11 16.65
C PRO A 169 -3.93 -5.70 17.26
N GLY A 170 -2.78 -5.04 17.14
CA GLY A 170 -2.55 -3.74 17.75
C GLY A 170 -1.07 -3.50 18.02
N GLY A 171 -0.78 -2.83 19.12
CA GLY A 171 0.57 -2.41 19.48
C GLY A 171 0.85 -0.98 19.01
N THR A 172 1.85 -0.82 18.16
CA THR A 172 2.13 0.47 17.53
C THR A 172 1.11 0.80 16.44
N ILE A 173 1.02 2.08 16.04
CA ILE A 173 0.13 2.50 14.94
C ILE A 173 0.47 1.72 13.66
N LEU A 174 1.76 1.63 13.33
CA LEU A 174 2.22 0.94 12.12
C LEU A 174 1.91 -0.57 12.17
N SER A 175 2.08 -1.22 13.33
CA SER A 175 1.69 -2.62 13.51
C SER A 175 0.18 -2.83 13.38
N ALA A 176 -0.62 -1.96 13.99
CA ALA A 176 -2.08 -2.02 13.88
C ALA A 176 -2.55 -1.87 12.42
N GLU A 177 -1.93 -0.97 11.65
CA GLU A 177 -2.22 -0.82 10.21
C GLU A 177 -1.83 -2.06 9.40
N MET A 178 -0.67 -2.66 9.66
CA MET A 178 -0.26 -3.93 9.04
C MET A 178 -1.23 -5.07 9.37
N GLN A 179 -1.71 -5.14 10.62
CA GLN A 179 -2.72 -6.11 11.02
C GLN A 179 -4.07 -5.87 10.33
N LEU A 180 -4.48 -4.62 10.13
CA LEU A 180 -5.68 -4.28 9.35
C LEU A 180 -5.52 -4.73 7.90
N ALA A 181 -4.41 -4.37 7.25
CA ALA A 181 -4.09 -4.78 5.89
C ALA A 181 -4.10 -6.32 5.74
N ARG A 182 -3.58 -7.06 6.73
CA ARG A 182 -3.65 -8.52 6.76
C ARG A 182 -5.08 -9.03 6.68
N THR A 183 -6.02 -8.43 7.41
CA THR A 183 -7.44 -8.86 7.34
C THR A 183 -8.06 -8.57 5.98
N VAL A 184 -7.64 -7.47 5.34
CA VAL A 184 -8.05 -7.10 3.98
C VAL A 184 -7.48 -8.07 2.95
N ALA A 185 -6.21 -8.46 3.06
CA ALA A 185 -5.60 -9.49 2.21
C ALA A 185 -6.39 -10.80 2.28
N ARG A 186 -6.77 -11.25 3.48
CA ARG A 186 -7.61 -12.44 3.66
C ARG A 186 -9.00 -12.28 3.07
N ARG A 187 -9.57 -11.06 3.06
CA ARG A 187 -10.85 -10.81 2.38
C ARG A 187 -10.69 -10.89 0.87
N ALA A 188 -9.64 -10.28 0.31
CA ALA A 188 -9.32 -10.37 -1.10
C ALA A 188 -9.12 -11.83 -1.53
N GLU A 189 -8.36 -12.63 -0.78
CA GLU A 189 -8.18 -14.07 -1.00
C GLU A 189 -9.51 -14.81 -1.14
N ARG A 190 -10.47 -14.57 -0.22
CA ARG A 190 -11.80 -15.20 -0.30
C ARG A 190 -12.59 -14.78 -1.54
N ARG A 191 -12.44 -13.54 -2.00
CA ARG A 191 -13.08 -13.06 -3.23
C ARG A 191 -12.45 -13.67 -4.48
N LEU A 192 -11.11 -13.79 -4.48
CA LEU A 192 -10.38 -14.45 -5.56
C LEU A 192 -10.78 -15.92 -5.70
N TRP A 193 -10.92 -16.65 -4.60
CA TRP A 193 -11.45 -18.02 -4.65
C TRP A 193 -12.88 -18.11 -5.21
N THR A 194 -13.72 -17.10 -4.97
CA THR A 194 -15.05 -17.04 -5.58
C THR A 194 -14.98 -16.83 -7.09
N LEU A 195 -14.10 -15.95 -7.54
CA LEU A 195 -13.86 -15.74 -8.96
C LEU A 195 -13.24 -16.96 -9.64
N GLU A 196 -12.24 -17.60 -9.02
CA GLU A 196 -11.53 -18.78 -9.53
C GLU A 196 -12.47 -19.92 -9.95
N ARG A 197 -13.54 -20.14 -9.17
CA ARG A 197 -14.54 -21.17 -9.47
C ARG A 197 -15.37 -20.88 -10.73
N LEU A 198 -15.37 -19.64 -11.20
CA LEU A 198 -16.16 -19.18 -12.36
C LEU A 198 -15.28 -18.88 -13.57
N ASP A 199 -14.10 -18.31 -13.34
CA ASP A 199 -13.11 -17.97 -14.36
C ASP A 199 -11.70 -18.13 -13.77
N PRO A 200 -10.92 -19.13 -14.22
CA PRO A 200 -9.61 -19.44 -13.64
C PRO A 200 -8.65 -18.24 -13.65
N LEU A 201 -7.95 -18.02 -12.55
CA LEU A 201 -6.94 -16.98 -12.36
C LEU A 201 -5.54 -17.50 -12.69
N PRO A 202 -4.53 -16.61 -12.85
CA PRO A 202 -3.16 -17.05 -13.07
C PRO A 202 -2.69 -17.96 -11.93
N GLU A 203 -1.94 -19.00 -12.28
CA GLU A 203 -1.28 -19.85 -11.31
C GLU A 203 -0.43 -19.00 -10.35
N GLY A 204 -0.46 -19.33 -9.06
CA GLY A 204 0.30 -18.61 -8.04
C GLY A 204 -0.34 -17.31 -7.53
N LEU A 205 -1.33 -16.73 -8.22
CA LEU A 205 -1.95 -15.47 -7.78
C LEU A 205 -2.61 -15.60 -6.40
N ILE A 206 -3.45 -16.62 -6.21
CA ILE A 206 -4.12 -16.83 -4.92
C ILE A 206 -3.09 -17.22 -3.82
N PRO A 207 -2.14 -18.16 -4.07
CA PRO A 207 -1.02 -18.40 -3.14
C PRO A 207 -0.25 -17.14 -2.74
N TRP A 208 0.00 -16.23 -3.67
CA TRP A 208 0.69 -14.98 -3.39
C TRP A 208 -0.08 -14.07 -2.43
N VAL A 209 -1.40 -13.94 -2.61
CA VAL A 209 -2.25 -13.17 -1.69
C VAL A 209 -2.36 -13.86 -0.32
N ASN A 210 -2.37 -15.20 -0.29
CA ASN A 210 -2.30 -15.98 0.94
C ASN A 210 -1.01 -15.66 1.72
N ARG A 211 0.15 -15.70 1.04
CA ARG A 211 1.47 -15.36 1.62
C ARG A 211 1.58 -13.90 2.02
N MET A 212 0.90 -12.98 1.33
CA MET A 212 0.86 -11.58 1.72
C MET A 212 0.23 -11.41 3.11
N SER A 213 -0.77 -12.23 3.47
CA SER A 213 -1.36 -12.18 4.81
C SER A 213 -0.41 -12.68 5.91
N ASP A 214 0.44 -13.67 5.60
CA ASP A 214 1.49 -14.15 6.51
C ASP A 214 2.59 -13.10 6.67
N TRP A 215 3.06 -12.54 5.55
CA TRP A 215 4.06 -11.46 5.53
C TRP A 215 3.60 -10.23 6.32
N LEU A 216 2.35 -9.80 6.17
CA LEU A 216 1.80 -8.66 6.92
C LEU A 216 1.70 -8.95 8.41
N PHE A 217 1.37 -10.20 8.79
CA PHE A 217 1.37 -10.62 10.19
C PHE A 217 2.77 -10.52 10.81
N VAL A 218 3.77 -11.08 10.13
CA VAL A 218 5.15 -11.07 10.59
C VAL A 218 5.73 -9.65 10.59
N SER A 219 5.43 -8.85 9.57
CA SER A 219 5.82 -7.43 9.51
C SER A 219 5.31 -6.65 10.70
N ALA A 220 4.04 -6.86 11.09
CA ALA A 220 3.44 -6.22 12.26
C ALA A 220 4.16 -6.61 13.56
N LYS A 221 4.51 -7.89 13.73
CA LYS A 221 5.27 -8.38 14.89
C LYS A 221 6.68 -7.82 14.94
N TRP A 222 7.37 -7.86 13.79
CA TRP A 222 8.73 -7.35 13.67
C TRP A 222 8.79 -5.87 14.00
N GLU A 223 7.84 -5.07 13.50
CA GLU A 223 7.75 -3.65 13.85
C GLU A 223 7.70 -3.47 15.37
N MET A 224 6.75 -4.13 16.04
CA MET A 224 6.60 -4.01 17.49
C MET A 224 7.90 -4.40 18.21
N HIS A 225 8.55 -5.46 17.76
CA HIS A 225 9.83 -5.91 18.32
C HIS A 225 10.91 -4.84 18.20
N GLN A 226 11.04 -4.18 17.04
CA GLN A 226 12.01 -3.10 16.83
C GLN A 226 11.73 -1.88 17.73
N GLN A 227 10.47 -1.60 18.06
CA GLN A 227 10.10 -0.52 18.98
C GLN A 227 10.19 -0.92 20.46
N GLY A 228 10.55 -2.17 20.77
CA GLY A 228 10.50 -2.70 22.13
C GLY A 228 9.08 -2.77 22.71
N TRP A 229 8.06 -2.83 21.84
CA TRP A 229 6.66 -2.85 22.26
C TRP A 229 6.24 -4.26 22.70
N PRO A 230 5.64 -4.44 23.89
CA PRO A 230 5.25 -5.75 24.40
C PRO A 230 4.05 -6.34 23.65
N GLU A 231 4.05 -7.65 23.41
CA GLU A 231 2.93 -8.35 22.79
C GLU A 231 1.79 -8.61 23.80
N ASP A 232 0.59 -8.09 23.51
CA ASP A 232 -0.62 -8.40 24.27
C ASP A 232 -1.10 -9.83 23.97
N ARG A 233 -0.95 -10.70 24.96
CA ARG A 233 -1.22 -12.14 24.84
C ARG A 233 -2.67 -12.44 25.18
N TRP A 234 -3.37 -13.14 24.31
CA TRP A 234 -4.72 -13.61 24.63
C TRP A 234 -4.71 -14.98 25.30
N GLN A 235 -4.28 -16.03 24.59
CA GLN A 235 -4.18 -17.40 25.11
C GLN A 235 -3.03 -18.17 24.44
N ALA A 236 -2.52 -19.19 25.14
CA ALA A 236 -1.52 -20.10 24.60
C ALA A 236 -2.08 -20.90 23.41
N PHE A 237 -1.28 -21.02 22.35
CA PHE A 237 -1.62 -21.71 21.12
C PHE A 237 -1.40 -23.22 21.32
N SER A 238 -2.45 -24.00 21.59
CA SER A 238 -2.34 -25.46 21.59
C SER A 238 -2.68 -26.02 20.19
N TYR A 239 -1.74 -26.00 19.24
CA TYR A 239 -1.91 -26.78 18.01
C TYR A 239 -0.99 -28.01 18.03
N LYS A 240 -1.61 -29.19 17.86
CA LYS A 240 -1.04 -30.55 17.87
C LYS A 240 0.48 -30.61 18.10
N ARG A 241 0.91 -30.61 19.36
CA ARG A 241 2.20 -31.25 19.71
C ARG A 241 2.06 -32.69 19.23
N LYS A 242 2.74 -33.08 18.15
CA LYS A 242 2.98 -34.52 17.91
C LYS A 242 3.62 -35.02 19.20
N LYS A 243 2.89 -35.85 19.96
CA LYS A 243 3.49 -36.55 21.10
C LYS A 243 4.70 -37.27 20.53
N LYS A 244 5.90 -36.85 20.93
CA LYS A 244 7.13 -37.61 20.67
C LYS A 244 6.85 -38.98 21.31
N GLN A 245 6.71 -40.03 20.50
CA GLN A 245 6.63 -41.38 21.06
C GLN A 245 7.90 -41.57 21.90
N PRO A 246 7.80 -42.05 23.15
CA PRO A 246 8.99 -42.38 23.91
C PRO A 246 9.80 -43.40 23.09
N ALA A 247 11.12 -43.21 23.04
CA ALA A 247 12.01 -44.17 22.41
C ALA A 247 11.74 -45.56 23.02
N PRO A 248 11.77 -46.64 22.22
CA PRO A 248 11.58 -47.98 22.75
C PRO A 248 12.62 -48.21 23.86
N ALA A 249 12.15 -48.65 25.01
CA ALA A 249 13.01 -49.08 26.10
C ALA A 249 13.88 -50.25 25.60
N GLU A 250 15.17 -50.17 25.90
CA GLU A 250 16.20 -51.17 25.59
C GLU A 250 15.84 -52.58 26.07
#